data_AF-A0A8B7J6X4-F1
#
_entry.id   AF-A0A8B7J6X4-F1
#
_cell.length_a   1.000
_cell.length_b   1.000
_cell.length_c   1.000
_cell.angle_alpha   90.00
_cell.angle_beta   90.00
_cell.angle_gamma   90.00
#
_symmetry.space_group_name_H-M   'P 1'
#
loop_
_entity.id
_entity.type
_entity.pdbx_description
1 polymer ?
#
loop_
_entity_poly.entity_id
_entity_poly.type
_entity_poly.pdbx_seq_one_letter_code
_entity_poly.pdbx_strand_id
1 'polypeptide(L)'
;TKFEYQMSLEPVKQTCCSPLKHDTCKVLKNEPCGARFGTAIAAVKDLNLDGYNDIVIGSPLEDDHRGAVYIYHGHGHTISKKYTQRIPSGGDGEKVKFFGQSVHGEMDLNDDGLIDVTIGGLGGATLF
;
A
#
# COMPACT_ATOMS: atom_id res chain seq x y z
N THR A 1 -27.75 8.21 5.80
CA THR A 1 -26.80 8.17 4.66
C THR A 1 -26.47 6.71 4.38
N LYS A 2 -26.71 6.22 3.17
CA LYS A 2 -26.39 4.84 2.78
C LYS A 2 -25.13 4.89 1.92
N PHE A 3 -24.12 4.08 2.23
CA PHE A 3 -22.99 3.92 1.34
C PHE A 3 -23.46 3.15 0.11
N GLU A 4 -23.33 3.76 -1.07
CA GLU A 4 -23.80 3.15 -2.32
C GLU A 4 -22.81 2.15 -2.91
N TYR A 5 -21.51 2.31 -2.60
CA TYR A 5 -20.44 1.46 -3.09
C TYR A 5 -19.58 1.01 -1.90
N GLN A 6 -19.60 -0.30 -1.61
CA GLN A 6 -18.86 -0.92 -0.52
C GLN A 6 -17.97 -2.03 -1.06
N MET A 7 -16.69 -2.01 -0.69
CA MET A 7 -15.78 -3.13 -0.93
C MET A 7 -14.68 -3.16 0.13
N SER A 8 -14.01 -4.30 0.20
CA SER A 8 -12.79 -4.49 1.00
C SER A 8 -11.64 -4.85 0.07
N LEU A 9 -10.52 -4.18 0.26
CA LEU A 9 -9.26 -4.46 -0.43
C LEU A 9 -8.35 -5.22 0.52
N GLU A 10 -7.72 -6.28 0.01
CA GLU A 10 -6.84 -7.14 0.79
C GLU A 10 -5.47 -7.22 0.08
N PRO A 11 -4.36 -6.98 0.81
CA PRO A 11 -3.01 -7.20 0.29
C PRO A 11 -2.62 -8.69 0.33
N VAL A 12 -1.64 -9.08 -0.51
CA VAL A 12 -1.24 -10.49 -0.68
C VAL A 12 -0.29 -11.01 0.43
N LYS A 13 0.25 -10.15 1.32
CA LYS A 13 1.28 -10.54 2.30
C LYS A 13 1.16 -9.85 3.65
N GLN A 14 0.27 -10.32 4.52
CA GLN A 14 0.23 -9.86 5.91
C GLN A 14 0.20 -11.08 6.83
N THR A 15 1.30 -11.36 7.55
CA THR A 15 1.39 -12.51 8.48
C THR A 15 2.01 -12.07 9.81
N CYS A 16 1.49 -12.53 10.95
CA CYS A 16 2.13 -12.35 12.27
C CYS A 16 1.79 -13.49 13.27
N CYS A 17 2.79 -13.97 14.04
CA CYS A 17 2.63 -14.71 15.31
C CYS A 17 3.02 -13.74 16.45
N SER A 18 2.41 -13.83 17.65
CA SER A 18 2.87 -13.06 18.83
C SER A 18 3.19 -13.96 20.05
N PRO A 19 4.11 -13.54 20.95
CA PRO A 19 4.74 -14.43 21.95
C PRO A 19 3.91 -14.71 23.21
N LEU A 20 2.78 -14.00 23.42
CA LEU A 20 2.09 -14.01 24.71
C LEU A 20 1.06 -15.14 24.88
N LYS A 21 0.86 -16.04 23.89
CA LYS A 21 -0.28 -16.97 23.97
C LYS A 21 -0.26 -18.28 23.17
N HIS A 22 0.86 -18.97 22.88
CA HIS A 22 0.85 -20.42 22.59
C HIS A 22 2.24 -21.00 22.26
N ASP A 23 2.64 -22.09 22.93
CA ASP A 23 3.85 -22.89 22.67
C ASP A 23 3.82 -23.69 21.35
N THR A 24 2.83 -23.49 20.48
CA THR A 24 2.60 -24.29 19.26
C THR A 24 2.25 -23.46 18.01
N CYS A 25 2.81 -22.24 17.85
CA CYS A 25 2.72 -21.52 16.55
C CYS A 25 3.54 -22.28 15.50
N LYS A 26 2.92 -23.29 14.85
CA LYS A 26 3.36 -23.77 13.53
C LYS A 26 3.09 -22.64 12.55
N VAL A 27 4.10 -21.82 12.28
CA VAL A 27 4.11 -20.85 11.19
C VAL A 27 3.54 -21.53 9.94
N LEU A 28 2.40 -21.08 9.41
CA LEU A 28 2.06 -21.06 7.98
C LEU A 28 0.60 -20.59 7.71
N LYS A 29 0.54 -19.51 6.91
CA LYS A 29 -0.51 -19.04 5.98
C LYS A 29 -1.86 -18.51 6.52
N ASN A 30 -1.99 -17.18 6.37
CA ASN A 30 -3.19 -16.30 6.32
C ASN A 30 -3.69 -15.64 7.62
N GLU A 31 -2.91 -14.76 8.27
CA GLU A 31 -3.48 -13.74 9.19
C GLU A 31 -2.74 -12.38 9.21
N PRO A 32 -3.41 -11.25 8.92
CA PRO A 32 -2.82 -9.94 8.65
C PRO A 32 -2.31 -9.12 9.84
N CYS A 33 -1.73 -9.75 10.86
CA CYS A 33 -1.54 -9.10 12.16
C CYS A 33 -0.24 -8.28 12.30
N GLY A 34 0.15 -7.44 11.34
CA GLY A 34 1.33 -6.59 11.58
C GLY A 34 1.75 -5.61 10.50
N ALA A 35 1.45 -5.86 9.22
CA ALA A 35 1.95 -5.02 8.13
C ALA A 35 1.30 -3.62 8.06
N ARG A 36 0.17 -3.44 8.76
CA ARG A 36 -0.62 -2.19 8.82
C ARG A 36 -1.00 -1.64 7.43
N PHE A 37 -1.43 -2.51 6.52
CA PHE A 37 -2.05 -2.06 5.27
C PHE A 37 -3.23 -1.14 5.55
N GLY A 38 -3.34 -0.06 4.77
CA GLY A 38 -4.31 0.99 5.02
C GLY A 38 -3.83 2.04 6.02
N THR A 39 -2.55 2.02 6.44
CA THR A 39 -2.00 3.11 7.28
C THR A 39 -2.06 4.45 6.56
N ALA A 40 -1.80 4.44 5.26
CA ALA A 40 -1.92 5.60 4.41
C ALA A 40 -2.66 5.23 3.13
N ILE A 41 -3.54 6.10 2.67
CA ILE A 41 -4.36 5.92 1.47
C ILE A 41 -4.33 7.24 0.71
N ALA A 42 -3.98 7.17 -0.58
CA ALA A 42 -4.08 8.30 -1.50
C ALA A 42 -4.99 7.89 -2.66
N ALA A 43 -6.03 8.69 -2.91
CA ALA A 43 -6.70 8.68 -4.19
C ALA A 43 -5.79 9.44 -5.15
N VAL A 44 -5.47 8.82 -6.28
CA VAL A 44 -4.65 9.42 -7.33
C VAL A 44 -5.49 9.47 -8.59
N LYS A 45 -5.17 10.39 -9.50
CA LYS A 45 -5.82 10.32 -10.83
C LYS A 45 -5.39 9.04 -11.52
N ASP A 46 -6.04 8.80 -12.65
CA ASP A 46 -5.78 7.75 -13.60
C ASP A 46 -4.28 7.56 -13.95
N LEU A 47 -3.63 6.58 -13.30
CA LEU A 47 -2.19 6.30 -13.47
C LEU A 47 -1.92 5.52 -14.76
N ASN A 48 -2.93 4.86 -15.32
CA ASN A 48 -2.83 4.02 -16.50
C ASN A 48 -3.56 4.58 -17.73
N LEU A 49 -4.09 5.80 -17.64
CA LEU A 49 -4.80 6.52 -18.70
C LEU A 49 -6.04 5.78 -19.24
N ASP A 50 -6.77 5.05 -18.38
CA ASP A 50 -7.96 4.28 -18.75
C ASP A 50 -9.30 5.01 -18.50
N GLY A 51 -9.25 6.22 -17.94
CA GLY A 51 -10.37 7.08 -17.62
C GLY A 51 -10.90 6.95 -16.19
N TYR A 52 -10.29 6.12 -15.34
CA TYR A 52 -10.72 5.92 -13.95
C TYR A 52 -9.64 6.35 -12.95
N ASN A 53 -10.07 6.95 -11.82
CA ASN A 53 -9.13 7.27 -10.74
C ASN A 53 -8.67 5.99 -10.03
N ASP A 54 -7.40 6.00 -9.59
CA ASP A 54 -6.76 4.88 -8.93
C ASP A 54 -6.53 5.14 -7.44
N ILE A 55 -6.08 4.11 -6.72
CA ILE A 55 -5.76 4.21 -5.30
C ILE A 55 -4.39 3.61 -4.99
N VAL A 56 -3.62 4.33 -4.18
CA VAL A 56 -2.37 3.86 -3.58
C VAL A 56 -2.59 3.63 -2.09
N ILE A 57 -2.22 2.43 -1.59
CA ILE A 57 -2.38 2.04 -0.18
C ILE A 57 -1.04 1.60 0.41
N GLY A 58 -0.67 2.23 1.53
CA GLY A 58 0.54 1.94 2.28
C GLY A 58 0.41 0.80 3.29
N SER A 59 1.48 0.02 3.43
CA SER A 59 1.66 -1.12 4.33
C SER A 59 3.05 -1.02 5.00
N PRO A 60 3.27 -0.01 5.85
CA PRO A 60 4.61 0.37 6.31
C PRO A 60 5.33 -0.69 7.15
N LEU A 61 4.59 -1.61 7.77
CA LEU A 61 5.22 -2.64 8.60
C LEU A 61 5.43 -3.96 7.85
N GLU A 62 5.15 -3.99 6.54
CA GLU A 62 5.42 -5.14 5.70
C GLU A 62 6.92 -5.42 5.55
N ASP A 63 7.26 -6.65 5.19
CA ASP A 63 8.64 -7.08 4.90
C ASP A 63 9.62 -6.80 6.06
N ASP A 64 9.19 -7.06 7.30
CA ASP A 64 9.93 -6.75 8.53
C ASP A 64 10.24 -5.25 8.65
N HIS A 65 9.17 -4.45 8.74
CA HIS A 65 9.25 -2.99 8.94
C HIS A 65 9.92 -2.21 7.79
N ARG A 66 10.31 -2.86 6.69
CA ARG A 66 10.78 -2.16 5.48
C ARG A 66 9.66 -1.35 4.83
N GLY A 67 8.48 -1.94 4.76
CA GLY A 67 7.28 -1.34 4.20
C GLY A 67 7.11 -1.55 2.70
N ALA A 68 5.87 -1.36 2.25
CA ALA A 68 5.46 -1.45 0.85
C ALA A 68 4.25 -0.54 0.58
N VAL A 69 4.00 -0.24 -0.69
CA VAL A 69 2.72 0.30 -1.16
C VAL A 69 2.09 -0.61 -2.22
N TYR A 70 0.78 -0.47 -2.38
CA TYR A 70 -0.04 -1.21 -3.34
C TYR A 70 -0.82 -0.24 -4.21
N ILE A 71 -0.84 -0.48 -5.51
CA ILE A 71 -1.62 0.28 -6.49
C ILE A 71 -2.82 -0.57 -6.90
N TYR A 72 -4.01 0.02 -6.83
CA TYR A 72 -5.25 -0.58 -7.27
C TYR A 72 -5.90 0.33 -8.31
N HIS A 73 -6.16 -0.19 -9.51
CA HIS A 73 -6.82 0.60 -10.54
C HIS A 73 -8.32 0.73 -10.29
N GLY A 74 -8.85 1.89 -10.66
CA GLY A 74 -10.27 2.13 -10.79
C GLY A 74 -10.92 1.20 -11.81
N HIS A 75 -12.22 0.93 -11.64
CA HIS A 75 -13.01 0.20 -12.62
C HIS A 75 -14.48 0.62 -12.53
N GLY A 76 -14.92 1.47 -13.46
CA GLY A 76 -16.28 2.00 -13.45
C GLY A 76 -16.55 2.87 -12.23
N HIS A 77 -17.52 2.46 -11.41
CA HIS A 77 -17.83 3.09 -10.11
C HIS A 77 -17.17 2.37 -8.93
N THR A 78 -16.18 1.51 -9.20
CA THR A 78 -15.52 0.65 -8.21
C THR A 78 -14.01 0.63 -8.42
N ILE A 79 -13.31 -0.27 -7.72
CA ILE A 79 -11.87 -0.47 -7.75
C ILE A 79 -11.65 -1.96 -7.96
N SER A 80 -10.63 -2.33 -8.74
CA SER A 80 -10.22 -3.72 -8.88
C SER A 80 -9.85 -4.30 -7.51
N LYS A 81 -10.35 -5.49 -7.17
CA LYS A 81 -10.01 -6.15 -5.89
C LYS A 81 -8.55 -6.61 -5.82
N LYS A 82 -7.92 -6.80 -6.98
CA LYS A 82 -6.54 -7.24 -7.09
C LYS A 82 -5.68 -6.01 -7.37
N TYR A 83 -4.66 -5.78 -6.53
CA TYR A 83 -3.67 -4.75 -6.82
C TYR A 83 -3.00 -5.07 -8.16
N THR A 84 -2.69 -4.03 -8.91
CA THR A 84 -1.98 -4.15 -10.19
C THR A 84 -0.47 -4.09 -9.99
N GLN A 85 -0.03 -3.33 -8.98
CA GLN A 85 1.39 -3.24 -8.62
C GLN A 85 1.58 -3.23 -7.11
N ARG A 86 2.67 -3.84 -6.66
CA ARG A 86 3.19 -3.73 -5.29
C ARG A 86 4.62 -3.22 -5.37
N ILE A 87 4.89 -2.12 -4.69
CA ILE A 87 6.20 -1.48 -4.66
C ILE A 87 6.80 -1.68 -3.25
N PRO A 88 7.78 -2.58 -3.07
CA PRO A 88 8.48 -2.71 -1.80
C PRO A 88 9.46 -1.55 -1.58
N SER A 89 9.80 -1.29 -0.31
CA SER A 89 10.94 -0.43 0.01
C SER A 89 12.23 -0.98 -0.60
N GLY A 90 13.05 -0.10 -1.18
CA GLY A 90 14.43 -0.40 -1.54
C GLY A 90 15.41 -0.33 -0.36
N GLY A 91 14.92 0.04 0.83
CA GLY A 91 15.72 0.23 2.04
C GLY A 91 16.22 -1.06 2.69
N ASP A 92 17.20 -0.91 3.57
CA ASP A 92 17.85 -2.01 4.30
C ASP A 92 16.98 -2.62 5.42
N GLY A 93 15.88 -1.98 5.81
CA GLY A 93 15.06 -2.43 6.93
C GLY A 93 15.69 -2.17 8.29
N GLU A 94 16.76 -1.38 8.36
CA GLU A 94 17.44 -1.00 9.61
C GLU A 94 17.45 0.52 9.80
N LYS A 95 17.96 1.25 8.81
CA LYS A 95 17.99 2.72 8.76
C LYS A 95 16.82 3.29 7.98
N VAL A 96 16.40 2.58 6.94
CA VAL A 96 15.24 2.93 6.12
C VAL A 96 14.11 1.95 6.42
N LYS A 97 13.04 2.46 7.04
CA LYS A 97 11.90 1.67 7.53
C LYS A 97 10.59 2.37 7.16
N PHE A 98 9.49 1.66 7.31
CA PHE A 98 8.14 2.22 7.24
C PHE A 98 7.79 2.87 5.90
N PHE A 99 8.36 2.38 4.80
CA PHE A 99 8.00 2.86 3.46
C PHE A 99 6.50 2.64 3.21
N GLY A 100 5.80 3.69 2.78
CA GLY A 100 4.34 3.69 2.70
C GLY A 100 3.64 4.14 3.99
N GLN A 101 4.36 4.77 4.92
CA GLN A 101 3.76 5.40 6.10
C GLN A 101 3.01 6.69 5.73
N SER A 102 3.43 7.36 4.64
CA SER A 102 2.69 8.45 4.02
C SER A 102 2.73 8.30 2.50
N VAL A 103 1.66 8.73 1.83
CA VAL A 103 1.53 8.71 0.36
C VAL A 103 0.78 9.96 -0.12
N HIS A 104 1.18 10.49 -1.27
CA HIS A 104 0.51 11.61 -1.94
C HIS A 104 0.72 11.49 -3.46
N GLY A 105 -0.30 11.77 -4.28
CA GLY A 105 -0.20 11.70 -5.74
C GLY A 105 -1.25 12.56 -6.44
N GLU A 106 -0.96 13.85 -6.58
CA GLU A 106 -1.83 14.81 -7.29
C GLU A 106 -1.08 15.63 -8.35
N MET A 107 0.24 15.54 -8.40
CA MET A 107 1.09 16.38 -9.25
C MET A 107 1.78 15.52 -10.30
N ASP A 108 1.83 16.03 -11.52
CA ASP A 108 2.76 15.62 -12.55
C ASP A 108 3.96 16.57 -12.43
N LEU A 109 5.10 16.07 -11.96
CA LEU A 109 6.32 16.85 -11.71
C LEU A 109 7.31 16.76 -12.87
N ASN A 110 7.14 15.82 -13.78
CA ASN A 110 8.02 15.61 -14.92
C ASN A 110 7.41 16.06 -16.27
N ASP A 111 6.15 16.52 -16.25
CA ASP A 111 5.35 16.99 -17.38
C ASP A 111 5.11 15.92 -18.47
N ASP A 112 5.05 14.63 -18.11
CA ASP A 112 4.77 13.52 -19.04
C ASP A 112 3.27 13.21 -19.20
N GLY A 113 2.41 13.87 -18.43
CA GLY A 113 0.96 13.72 -18.43
C GLY A 113 0.43 12.65 -17.48
N LEU A 114 1.30 11.97 -16.72
CA LEU A 114 0.93 11.05 -15.65
C LEU A 114 1.10 11.69 -14.28
N ILE A 115 0.31 11.23 -13.31
CA ILE A 115 0.49 11.68 -11.92
C ILE A 115 1.65 10.94 -11.28
N ASP A 116 2.57 11.71 -10.70
CA ASP A 116 3.65 11.18 -9.89
C ASP A 116 3.18 10.94 -8.45
N VAL A 117 3.73 9.91 -7.81
CA VAL A 117 3.37 9.48 -6.45
C VAL A 117 4.58 9.60 -5.53
N THR A 118 4.45 10.43 -4.49
CA THR A 118 5.45 10.53 -3.42
C THR A 118 5.10 9.58 -2.28
N ILE A 119 6.08 8.81 -1.82
CA ILE A 119 5.95 7.80 -0.75
C ILE A 119 6.98 8.07 0.33
N GLY A 120 6.52 8.23 1.58
CA GLY A 120 7.38 8.49 2.73
C GLY A 120 7.57 7.28 3.65
N GLY A 121 8.67 7.31 4.40
CA GLY A 121 8.99 6.40 5.49
C GLY A 121 10.06 7.00 6.42
N LEU A 122 10.51 6.20 7.39
CA LEU A 122 11.70 6.52 8.16
C LEU A 122 12.93 6.46 7.25
N GLY A 123 13.76 7.50 7.29
CA GLY A 123 15.01 7.59 6.51
C GLY A 123 14.87 8.29 5.16
N GLY A 124 13.66 8.61 4.70
CA GLY A 124 13.46 9.42 3.50
C GLY A 124 12.07 9.34 2.86
N ALA A 125 11.95 9.97 1.70
CA ALA A 125 10.80 9.86 0.80
C ALA A 125 11.29 9.63 -0.62
N THR A 126 10.53 8.87 -1.39
CA THR A 126 10.81 8.55 -2.79
C THR A 126 9.68 9.10 -3.65
N LEU A 127 10.03 9.63 -4.82
CA LEU A 127 9.10 10.01 -5.86
C LEU A 127 9.10 8.93 -6.93
N PHE A 128 7.92 8.53 -7.36
CA PHE A 128 7.66 7.58 -8.45
C PHE A 128 6.86 8.25 -9.54
#